data_AF-A0A957Y7U9-F1
#
_entry.id   AF-A0A957Y7U9-F1
#
_cell.length_a   1.000
_cell.length_b   1.000
_cell.length_c   1.000
_cell.angle_alpha   90.00
_cell.angle_beta   90.00
_cell.angle_gamma   90.00
#
_symmetry.space_group_name_H-M   'P 1'
#
loop_
_entity.id
_entity.type
_entity.pdbx_description
1 polymer ?
#
loop_
_entity_poly.entity_id
_entity_poly.type
_entity_poly.pdbx_seq_one_letter_code
_entity_poly.pdbx_strand_id
1 'polypeptide(L)' 'DSDGSVIPPRGPYRSAGDVVRDRWTSIWQHEVFNSYRGRVERPTHCATCPGLAICAADCPKEPAGWSDGVAR' A
#
# COMPACT_ATOMS: atom_id res chain seq x y z
N ASP A 1 -10.07 10.78 -3.62
CA ASP A 1 -10.13 12.19 -4.00
C ASP A 1 -11.60 12.63 -3.98
N SER A 2 -11.91 13.92 -4.04
CA SER A 2 -13.28 14.45 -3.90
C SER A 2 -14.23 13.98 -5.00
N ASP A 3 -13.69 13.45 -6.09
CA ASP A 3 -14.42 12.91 -7.25
C ASP A 3 -14.84 11.43 -7.10
N GLY A 4 -14.45 10.76 -6.00
CA GLY A 4 -14.68 9.33 -5.77
C GLY A 4 -13.50 8.42 -6.13
N SER A 5 -12.43 8.96 -6.74
CA SER A 5 -11.21 8.21 -7.03
C SER A 5 -10.55 7.67 -5.77
N VAL A 6 -10.23 6.38 -5.74
CA VAL A 6 -9.54 5.73 -4.63
C VAL A 6 -8.04 5.74 -4.90
N ILE A 7 -7.31 6.57 -4.17
CA ILE A 7 -5.87 6.73 -4.30
C ILE A 7 -5.16 5.81 -3.29
N PRO A 8 -4.21 4.97 -3.73
CA PRO A 8 -3.46 4.11 -2.82
C PRO A 8 -2.55 4.93 -1.90
N PRO A 9 -2.31 4.45 -0.67
CA PRO A 9 -1.51 5.17 0.33
C PRO A 9 -0.01 5.25 -0.01
N ARG A 10 0.49 4.39 -0.92
CA ARG A 10 1.88 4.37 -1.40
C ARG A 10 1.94 4.13 -2.92
N GLY A 11 3.04 4.55 -3.53
CA GLY A 11 3.29 4.38 -4.96
C GLY A 11 2.85 5.58 -5.80
N PRO A 12 2.73 5.43 -7.13
CA PRO A 12 2.33 6.50 -8.03
C PRO A 12 0.96 7.07 -7.66
N TYR A 13 0.77 8.39 -7.83
CA TYR A 13 -0.53 9.04 -7.68
C TYR A 13 -1.44 8.64 -8.85
N ARG A 14 -2.04 7.45 -8.74
CA ARG A 14 -2.92 6.86 -9.74
C ARG A 14 -4.09 6.18 -9.03
N SER A 15 -5.29 6.42 -9.54
CA SER A 15 -6.50 5.81 -8.99
C SER A 15 -6.51 4.28 -9.16
N ALA A 16 -6.94 3.57 -8.12
CA ALA A 16 -7.17 2.14 -8.08
C ALA A 16 -8.64 1.75 -8.33
N GLY A 17 -9.50 2.74 -8.60
CA GLY A 17 -10.93 2.58 -8.83
C GLY A 17 -11.73 3.77 -8.32
N ASP A 18 -13.04 3.72 -8.47
CA ASP A 18 -13.97 4.75 -8.06
C ASP A 18 -14.97 4.16 -7.05
N VAL A 19 -15.02 4.71 -5.83
CA VAL A 19 -15.84 4.16 -4.74
C VAL A 19 -17.35 4.25 -4.99
N VAL A 20 -17.78 5.13 -5.90
CA VAL A 20 -19.18 5.33 -6.28
C VAL A 20 -19.58 4.39 -7.41
N ARG A 21 -18.65 4.08 -8.33
CA ARG A 21 -18.93 3.33 -9.56
C ARG A 21 -18.54 1.85 -9.49
N ASP A 22 -17.47 1.53 -8.76
CA ASP A 22 -16.90 0.20 -8.72
C ASP A 22 -17.34 -0.57 -7.47
N ARG A 23 -17.43 -1.89 -7.61
CA ARG A 23 -17.63 -2.75 -6.44
C ARG A 23 -16.43 -2.63 -5.52
N TRP A 24 -16.68 -2.50 -4.21
CA TRP A 24 -15.63 -2.47 -3.20
C TRP A 24 -14.64 -3.63 -3.34
N THR A 25 -15.12 -4.84 -3.64
CA THR A 25 -14.28 -6.03 -3.80
C THR A 25 -13.26 -5.87 -4.93
N SER A 26 -13.65 -5.22 -6.04
CA SER A 26 -12.75 -4.94 -7.16
C SER A 26 -11.67 -3.93 -6.78
N ILE A 27 -12.06 -2.84 -6.11
CA ILE A 27 -11.13 -1.83 -5.61
C ILE A 27 -10.16 -2.48 -4.60
N TRP A 28 -10.69 -3.26 -3.65
CA TRP A 28 -9.89 -3.92 -2.61
C TRP A 28 -8.89 -4.93 -3.18
N GLN A 29 -9.25 -5.64 -4.25
CA GLN A 29 -8.40 -6.60 -4.95
C GLN A 29 -7.50 -5.96 -6.03
N HIS A 30 -7.51 -4.64 -6.18
CA HIS A 30 -6.62 -3.96 -7.11
C HIS A 30 -5.15 -4.27 -6.78
N GLU A 31 -4.32 -4.43 -7.81
CA GLU A 31 -2.92 -4.88 -7.71
C GLU A 31 -2.10 -4.08 -6.68
N VAL A 32 -2.34 -2.78 -6.59
CA VAL A 32 -1.63 -1.88 -5.68
C VAL A 32 -1.91 -2.21 -4.20
N PHE A 33 -3.15 -2.58 -3.87
CA PHE A 33 -3.51 -2.93 -2.50
C PHE A 33 -3.09 -4.37 -2.17
N ASN A 34 -3.12 -5.28 -3.14
CA ASN A 34 -2.52 -6.62 -2.98
C ASN A 34 -1.02 -6.52 -2.71
N SER A 35 -0.30 -5.74 -3.50
CA SER A 35 1.13 -5.48 -3.33
C SER A 35 1.43 -4.86 -1.97
N TYR A 36 0.64 -3.85 -1.56
CA TYR A 36 0.78 -3.23 -0.25
C TYR A 36 0.58 -4.24 0.91
N ARG A 37 -0.49 -5.03 0.88
CA ARG A 37 -0.76 -6.05 1.92
C ARG A 37 0.32 -7.12 1.98
N GLY A 38 0.74 -7.63 0.81
CA GLY A 38 1.82 -8.61 0.75
C GLY A 38 3.12 -8.10 1.37
N ARG A 39 3.37 -6.79 1.41
CA ARG A 39 4.52 -6.21 2.10
C ARG A 39 4.35 -6.10 3.61
N VAL A 40 3.14 -5.81 4.09
CA VAL A 40 2.82 -5.84 5.54
C VAL A 40 3.18 -7.21 6.12
N GLU A 41 2.94 -8.26 5.33
CA GLU A 41 3.17 -9.65 5.71
C GLU A 41 4.63 -10.12 5.50
N ARG A 42 5.49 -9.34 4.81
CA ARG A 42 6.88 -9.73 4.55
C ARG A 42 7.77 -9.55 5.79
N PRO A 43 8.75 -10.44 6.03
CA PRO A 43 9.69 -10.34 7.15
C PRO A 43 10.81 -9.33 6.90
N THR A 44 10.55 -8.23 6.19
CA THR A 44 11.52 -7.14 5.96
C THR A 44 11.60 -6.15 7.12
N HIS A 45 10.80 -6.38 8.16
CA HIS A 45 10.78 -5.60 9.40
C HIS A 45 11.29 -6.44 10.58
N CYS A 46 11.76 -5.76 11.62
CA CYS A 46 12.16 -6.42 12.86
C CYS A 46 10.96 -7.13 13.50
N ALA A 47 11.17 -8.34 14.06
CA ALA A 47 10.12 -9.14 14.71
C ALA A 47 9.38 -8.40 15.84
N THR A 48 10.02 -7.41 16.46
CA THR A 48 9.40 -6.52 17.45
C THR A 48 9.71 -5.08 17.07
N CYS A 49 9.01 -4.57 16.04
CA CYS A 49 9.11 -3.18 15.63
C CYS A 49 7.95 -2.37 16.23
N PRO A 50 8.18 -1.50 17.24
CA PRO A 50 7.13 -0.66 17.81
C PRO A 50 6.55 0.34 16.79
N GLY A 51 7.28 0.60 15.70
CA GLY A 51 6.82 1.41 14.58
C GLY A 51 6.06 0.63 13.51
N LEU A 52 5.87 -0.70 13.61
CA LEU A 52 5.25 -1.50 12.55
C LEU A 52 3.82 -1.04 12.22
N ALA A 53 3.05 -0.62 13.23
CA ALA A 53 1.71 -0.07 13.05
C ALA A 53 1.70 1.23 12.21
N ILE A 54 2.83 1.93 12.14
CA ILE A 54 3.01 3.20 11.43
C ILE A 54 3.70 2.98 10.09
N CYS A 55 4.69 2.09 10.05
CA CYS A 55 5.52 1.81 8.89
C CYS A 55 4.83 0.87 7.90
N ALA A 56 4.03 -0.06 8.44
CA ALA A 56 3.07 -0.97 7.84
C ALA A 56 3.53 -1.81 6.63
N ALA A 57 4.64 -1.53 5.94
CA ALA A 57 4.95 -2.23 4.69
C ALA A 57 6.42 -2.15 4.23
N ASP A 58 7.34 -1.47 4.94
CA ASP A 58 8.80 -1.68 4.82
C ASP A 58 9.57 -0.87 5.86
N CYS A 59 10.82 -1.23 6.17
CA CYS A 59 11.62 -0.47 7.15
C CYS A 59 12.08 0.88 6.56
N PRO A 60 11.87 2.04 7.23
CA PRO A 60 12.39 3.33 6.75
C PRO A 60 13.92 3.44 6.80
N LYS A 61 14.61 2.49 7.46
CA LYS A 61 16.07 2.33 7.34
C LYS A 61 16.51 1.83 5.95
N GLU A 62 15.59 1.28 5.17
CA GLU A 62 15.78 0.82 3.80
C GLU A 62 14.98 1.72 2.83
N PRO A 63 15.53 2.88 2.41
CA PRO A 63 14.77 3.94 1.73
C PRO A 63 14.13 3.51 0.41
N ALA A 64 14.74 2.53 -0.26
CA ALA A 64 14.28 1.98 -1.53
C ALA A 64 12.93 1.23 -1.38
N GLY A 65 12.74 0.45 -0.31
CA GLY A 65 11.46 -0.25 -0.07
C GLY A 65 10.37 0.69 0.47
N TRP A 66 10.79 1.77 1.14
CA TRP A 66 9.92 2.74 1.81
C TRP A 66 9.15 3.65 0.82
N SER A 67 9.80 4.13 -0.23
CA SER A 67 9.27 5.23 -1.05
C SER A 67 8.55 4.75 -2.30
N ASP A 68 9.07 3.70 -2.94
CA ASP A 68 8.79 3.49 -4.36
C ASP A 68 7.42 2.85 -4.63
N GLY A 69 6.83 2.14 -3.66
CA GLY A 69 5.59 1.38 -3.87
C GLY A 69 5.67 0.29 -4.96
N VAL A 70 6.79 0.22 -5.71
CA VAL A 70 7.14 -0.80 -6.69
C VAL A 70 7.90 -1.89 -5.96
N ALA A 71 7.44 -3.14 -6.06
CA ALA A 71 8.22 -4.27 -5.60
C ALA A 71 9.30 -4.49 -6.65
N ARG A 72 10.57 -4.39 -6.28
CA ARG A 72 11.60 -5.11 -7.01
C ARG A 72 11.48 -6.59 -6.67
#